data_AF-A0A6I5X5Q2-F1
#
_entry.id   AF-A0A6I5X5Q2-F1
#
_cell.length_a   1.000
_cell.length_b   1.000
_cell.length_c   1.000
_cell.angle_alpha   90.00
_cell.angle_beta   90.00
_cell.angle_gamma   90.00
#
_symmetry.space_group_name_H-M   'P 1'
#
loop_
_entity.id
_entity.type
_entity.pdbx_description
1 polymer ?
#
loop_
_entity_poly.entity_id
_entity_poly.type
_entity_poly.pdbx_seq_one_letter_code
_entity_poly.pdbx_strand_id
1 'polypeptide(L)'
;MDELDLVASQVAPNLAIDEGPATRTALDEDDADDTWSSYTVVEMAIPLVKPFDHEQWQPASVEDSVMGENLTMCIEALLHLLDAYRLVTKTVMRPPARERLGPFILAGTRPAELSGDSWDHPPYQVLNVFALAGQPGIRRTATEAEIRRMSTYLHQKARRYPITAVLELQADGEAALEIAGDFRSSVMLYYSAGEVFLDLALMLMLWEEGKAASEAALVFDPPLLVRVRTEYHTRLGGNWQPQGRSAVAEWRANLVQMRHQVAHAGKSPTREEAEAARDAHRRLIEGVGTRFAAKVRRYPRSLSLLVAREALERRGRVSRAADDALKQLTTEVMLEFLDWRDAVLIARSKS
;
A
#
# COMPACT_ATOMS: atom_id res chain seq x y z
N MET A 1 4.72 25.25 0.52
CA MET A 1 5.74 24.23 0.82
C MET A 1 5.40 23.75 2.21
N ASP A 2 4.65 22.66 2.26
CA ASP A 2 4.11 22.13 3.51
C ASP A 2 5.27 21.56 4.33
N GLU A 3 5.21 21.62 5.66
CA GLU A 3 6.24 21.07 6.55
C GLU A 3 6.45 19.55 6.30
N LEU A 4 5.44 18.92 5.69
CA LEU A 4 5.42 17.56 5.16
C LEU A 4 6.32 17.34 3.92
N ASP A 5 6.51 18.35 3.06
CA ASP A 5 7.40 18.30 1.89
C ASP A 5 8.88 18.35 2.31
N LEU A 6 9.18 19.04 3.40
CA LEU A 6 10.53 19.28 3.89
C LEU A 6 11.16 18.04 4.57
N VAL A 7 10.34 17.13 5.10
CA VAL A 7 10.80 15.88 5.73
C VAL A 7 10.83 14.72 4.72
N ALA A 8 9.95 14.74 3.71
CA ALA A 8 9.99 13.76 2.62
C ALA A 8 11.27 13.90 1.77
N SER A 9 11.77 15.13 1.59
CA SER A 9 13.04 15.40 0.91
C SER A 9 14.28 14.89 1.67
N GLN A 10 14.14 14.56 2.97
CA GLN A 10 15.24 14.06 3.80
C GLN A 10 15.33 12.53 3.86
N VAL A 11 14.24 11.80 3.58
CA VAL A 11 14.19 10.33 3.67
C VAL A 11 14.24 9.66 2.28
N ALA A 12 13.88 10.38 1.22
CA ALA A 12 14.15 9.99 -0.16
C ALA A 12 14.34 11.29 -0.97
N PRO A 13 15.58 11.73 -1.23
CA PRO A 13 15.80 12.97 -1.93
C PRO A 13 15.24 12.83 -3.35
N ASN A 14 14.15 13.54 -3.62
CA ASN A 14 13.62 13.82 -4.96
C ASN A 14 12.68 12.80 -5.61
N LEU A 15 11.76 12.19 -4.86
CA LEU A 15 10.54 11.68 -5.52
C LEU A 15 9.57 12.83 -5.81
N ALA A 16 9.93 13.72 -6.73
CA ALA A 16 9.04 14.73 -7.27
C ALA A 16 8.35 14.17 -8.52
N ILE A 17 7.02 14.14 -8.53
CA ILE A 17 6.24 13.91 -9.75
C ILE A 17 6.08 15.31 -10.37
N ASP A 18 6.96 15.66 -11.30
CA ASP A 18 6.85 16.92 -12.03
C ASP A 18 5.91 16.77 -13.22
N GLU A 19 4.96 17.70 -13.36
CA GLU A 19 4.12 17.84 -14.54
C GLU A 19 4.88 18.68 -15.58
N GLY A 20 5.97 18.14 -16.11
CA GLY A 20 6.62 18.74 -17.26
C GLY A 20 5.59 18.84 -18.40
N PRO A 21 5.45 19.99 -19.09
CA PRO A 21 4.60 20.07 -20.27
C PRO A 21 5.14 19.03 -21.25
N ALA A 22 4.35 18.00 -21.54
CA ALA A 22 4.61 17.14 -22.68
C ALA A 22 4.50 18.04 -23.91
N THR A 23 5.61 18.61 -24.35
CA THR A 23 5.73 19.29 -25.63
C THR A 23 5.39 18.22 -26.65
N ARG A 24 4.13 18.25 -27.14
CA ARG A 24 3.76 17.63 -28.39
C ARG A 24 4.64 18.27 -29.45
N THR A 25 5.82 17.70 -29.68
CA THR A 25 6.48 17.85 -30.96
C THR A 25 5.48 17.32 -31.98
N ALA A 26 5.01 18.23 -32.83
CA ALA A 26 4.11 17.95 -33.93
C ALA A 26 4.67 16.78 -34.74
N LEU A 27 4.11 15.60 -34.52
CA LEU A 27 4.07 14.54 -35.50
C LEU A 27 2.83 14.84 -36.33
N ASP A 28 3.05 15.04 -37.62
CA ASP A 28 2.10 15.56 -38.61
C ASP A 28 0.68 15.01 -38.43
N GLU A 29 -0.29 15.92 -38.37
CA GLU A 29 -1.69 15.65 -38.02
C GLU A 29 -2.50 14.89 -39.09
N ASP A 30 -1.91 14.51 -40.22
CA ASP A 30 -2.69 14.07 -41.39
C ASP A 30 -2.63 12.57 -41.75
N ASP A 31 -1.91 11.70 -41.03
CA ASP A 31 -1.84 10.27 -41.42
C ASP A 31 -1.67 9.25 -40.26
N ALA A 32 -1.97 9.62 -39.01
CA ALA A 32 -1.88 8.68 -37.89
C ALA A 32 -3.17 7.87 -37.71
N ASP A 33 -3.19 6.68 -38.30
CA ASP A 33 -4.08 5.56 -37.94
C ASP A 33 -4.27 5.53 -36.41
N ASP A 34 -5.50 5.74 -35.92
CA ASP A 34 -5.89 6.06 -34.52
C ASP A 34 -5.65 4.90 -33.51
N THR A 35 -4.77 3.96 -33.87
CA THR A 35 -4.38 2.75 -33.14
C THR A 35 -3.02 2.85 -32.45
N TRP A 36 -2.46 4.05 -32.26
CA TRP A 36 -1.25 4.20 -31.46
C TRP A 36 -1.60 3.96 -29.99
N SER A 37 -1.09 2.86 -29.46
CA SER A 37 -1.13 2.54 -28.03
C SER A 37 -0.53 3.69 -27.23
N SER A 38 -1.36 4.35 -26.42
CA SER A 38 -0.88 5.35 -25.48
C SER A 38 -0.10 4.65 -24.37
N TYR A 39 1.21 4.89 -24.32
CA TYR A 39 2.07 4.41 -23.24
C TYR A 39 2.23 5.52 -22.19
N THR A 40 2.19 5.17 -20.92
CA THR A 40 2.69 6.04 -19.86
C THR A 40 4.19 5.82 -19.73
N VAL A 41 4.96 6.87 -20.01
CA VAL A 41 6.41 6.88 -19.77
C VAL A 41 6.65 7.46 -18.39
N VAL A 42 7.42 6.75 -17.56
CA VAL A 42 7.92 7.26 -16.30
C VAL A 42 9.42 7.47 -16.46
N GLU A 43 9.87 8.71 -16.34
CA GLU A 43 11.29 9.03 -16.20
C GLU A 43 11.63 9.10 -14.71
N MET A 44 12.65 8.36 -14.29
CA MET A 44 13.17 8.42 -12.94
C MET A 44 14.64 8.80 -13.00
N ALA A 45 14.99 9.90 -12.33
CA ALA A 45 16.35 10.38 -12.23
C ALA A 45 16.74 10.46 -10.76
N ILE A 46 17.90 9.92 -10.42
CA ILE A 46 18.51 10.11 -9.09
C ILE A 46 19.91 10.67 -9.27
N PRO A 47 20.36 11.56 -8.36
CA PRO A 47 21.75 11.98 -8.33
C PRO A 47 22.63 10.77 -7.99
N LEU A 48 23.76 10.62 -8.68
CA LEU A 48 24.73 9.60 -8.32
C LEU A 48 25.34 9.94 -6.96
N VAL A 49 25.05 9.11 -5.98
CA VAL A 49 25.52 9.27 -4.61
C VAL A 49 26.15 7.99 -4.09
N LYS A 50 27.07 8.13 -3.13
CA LYS A 50 27.59 7.03 -2.32
C LYS A 50 27.37 7.32 -0.84
N PRO A 51 27.15 6.30 0.01
CA PRO A 51 27.07 6.51 1.44
C PRO A 51 28.39 7.11 1.95
N PHE A 52 28.29 8.19 2.72
CA PHE A 52 29.40 8.82 3.42
C PHE A 52 29.44 8.37 4.89
N ASP A 53 28.27 8.22 5.51
CA ASP A 53 28.03 7.65 6.85
C ASP A 53 26.57 7.10 6.92
N HIS A 54 26.13 6.54 8.05
CA HIS A 54 24.83 5.90 8.27
C HIS A 54 23.60 6.74 7.87
N GLU A 55 23.73 8.07 7.77
CA GLU A 55 22.63 8.98 7.43
C GLU A 55 22.98 9.98 6.32
N GLN A 56 24.21 9.95 5.77
CA GLN A 56 24.69 10.97 4.84
C GLN A 56 25.11 10.37 3.50
N TRP A 57 24.68 11.02 2.42
CA TRP A 57 25.02 10.69 1.04
C TRP A 57 25.89 11.80 0.46
N GLN A 58 26.95 11.43 -0.26
CA GLN A 58 27.80 12.39 -0.97
C GLN A 58 27.74 12.13 -2.48
N PRO A 59 27.85 13.18 -3.32
CA PRO A 59 27.96 13.03 -4.76
C PRO A 59 29.08 12.05 -5.14
N ALA A 60 28.84 11.26 -6.18
CA ALA A 60 29.76 10.24 -6.65
C ALA A 60 30.04 10.36 -8.16
N SER A 61 31.26 9.99 -8.55
CA SER A 61 31.64 9.74 -9.94
C SER A 61 30.90 8.53 -10.50
N VAL A 62 30.80 8.44 -11.83
CA VAL A 62 30.26 7.27 -12.52
C VAL A 62 31.24 6.11 -12.37
N GLU A 63 30.93 5.18 -11.48
CA GLU A 63 31.67 3.94 -11.22
C GLU A 63 30.68 2.77 -11.15
N ASP A 64 31.06 1.57 -11.58
CA ASP A 64 30.14 0.42 -11.70
C ASP A 64 29.44 0.06 -10.37
N SER A 65 30.14 0.16 -9.24
CA SER A 65 29.58 -0.07 -7.90
C SER A 65 28.51 0.96 -7.54
N VAL A 66 28.81 2.25 -7.79
CA VAL A 66 27.87 3.37 -7.58
C VAL A 66 26.66 3.20 -8.49
N MET A 67 26.88 2.84 -9.75
CA MET A 67 25.82 2.59 -10.74
C MET A 67 24.89 1.46 -10.33
N GLY A 68 25.42 0.35 -9.82
CA GLY A 68 24.61 -0.79 -9.38
C GLY A 68 23.68 -0.46 -8.21
N GLU A 69 24.20 0.26 -7.20
CA GLU A 69 23.41 0.71 -6.05
C GLU A 69 22.34 1.73 -6.46
N ASN A 70 22.73 2.75 -7.23
CA ASN A 70 21.82 3.78 -7.70
C ASN A 70 20.74 3.20 -8.64
N LEU A 71 21.09 2.28 -9.55
CA LEU A 71 20.09 1.58 -10.37
C LEU A 71 19.11 0.78 -9.51
N THR A 72 19.59 0.14 -8.44
CA THR A 72 18.72 -0.59 -7.50
C THR A 72 17.74 0.38 -6.82
N MET A 73 18.19 1.55 -6.37
CA MET A 73 17.34 2.59 -5.81
C MET A 73 16.28 3.08 -6.82
N CYS A 74 16.67 3.33 -8.08
CA CYS A 74 15.74 3.70 -9.15
C CYS A 74 14.67 2.63 -9.37
N ILE A 75 15.07 1.35 -9.41
CA ILE A 75 14.15 0.25 -9.59
C ILE A 75 13.18 0.18 -8.41
N GLU A 76 13.66 0.24 -7.16
CA GLU A 76 12.80 0.20 -5.98
C GLU A 76 11.78 1.35 -5.97
N ALA A 77 12.22 2.55 -6.32
CA ALA A 77 11.35 3.71 -6.44
C ALA A 77 10.29 3.52 -7.57
N LEU A 78 10.66 2.91 -8.70
CA LEU A 78 9.71 2.53 -9.75
C LEU A 78 8.68 1.51 -9.23
N LEU A 79 9.11 0.49 -8.49
CA LEU A 79 8.19 -0.50 -7.91
C LEU A 79 7.21 0.17 -6.93
N HIS A 80 7.66 1.13 -6.13
CA HIS A 80 6.79 1.92 -5.26
C HIS A 80 5.79 2.77 -6.04
N LEU A 81 6.20 3.39 -7.15
CA LEU A 81 5.29 4.14 -8.01
C LEU A 81 4.24 3.22 -8.65
N LEU A 82 4.63 2.03 -9.12
CA LEU A 82 3.71 1.03 -9.66
C LEU A 82 2.73 0.52 -8.58
N ASP A 83 3.18 0.35 -7.34
CA ASP A 83 2.32 0.05 -6.20
C ASP A 83 1.30 1.17 -5.94
N ALA A 84 1.76 2.43 -5.94
CA ALA A 84 0.89 3.58 -5.76
C ALA A 84 -0.16 3.65 -6.87
N TYR A 85 0.28 3.48 -8.12
CA TYR A 85 -0.58 3.45 -9.28
C TYR A 85 -1.64 2.36 -9.14
N ARG A 86 -1.26 1.09 -8.92
CA ARG A 86 -2.21 -0.03 -8.89
C ARG A 86 -3.22 0.11 -7.76
N LEU A 87 -2.81 0.60 -6.59
CA LEU A 87 -3.69 0.76 -5.44
C LEU A 87 -4.66 1.92 -5.58
N VAL A 88 -4.19 3.08 -6.04
CA VAL A 88 -5.03 4.27 -6.20
C VAL A 88 -6.01 4.12 -7.36
N THR A 89 -5.52 3.60 -8.48
CA THR A 89 -6.33 3.38 -9.69
C THR A 89 -7.20 2.13 -9.61
N LYS A 90 -6.92 1.25 -8.63
CA LYS A 90 -7.51 -0.09 -8.49
C LYS A 90 -7.27 -0.95 -9.73
N THR A 91 -6.16 -0.72 -10.41
CA THR A 91 -5.75 -1.52 -11.56
C THR A 91 -5.22 -2.84 -11.04
N VAL A 92 -5.84 -3.94 -11.47
CA VAL A 92 -5.41 -5.28 -11.05
C VAL A 92 -4.20 -5.67 -11.88
N MET A 93 -3.00 -5.54 -11.30
CA MET A 93 -1.75 -5.94 -11.94
C MET A 93 -0.94 -6.85 -11.04
N ARG A 94 -0.11 -7.70 -11.64
CA ARG A 94 0.82 -8.54 -10.89
C ARG A 94 1.71 -7.65 -9.99
N PRO A 95 2.03 -8.10 -8.76
CA PRO A 95 2.87 -7.32 -7.86
C PRO A 95 4.19 -6.93 -8.56
N PRO A 96 4.59 -5.66 -8.53
CA PRO A 96 5.83 -5.22 -9.12
C PRO A 96 6.99 -5.89 -8.38
N ALA A 97 7.92 -6.49 -9.11
CA ALA A 97 9.11 -7.13 -8.56
C ALA A 97 10.28 -7.02 -9.56
N ARG A 98 11.50 -6.92 -9.05
CA ARG A 98 12.71 -6.82 -9.89
C ARG A 98 12.82 -7.98 -10.86
N GLU A 99 12.52 -9.20 -10.40
CA GLU A 99 12.57 -10.44 -11.18
C GLU A 99 11.51 -10.48 -12.28
N ARG A 100 10.52 -9.58 -12.24
CA ARG A 100 9.46 -9.45 -13.24
C ARG A 100 9.74 -8.35 -14.27
N LEU A 101 10.86 -7.61 -14.15
CA LEU A 101 11.26 -6.56 -15.10
C LEU A 101 11.79 -7.09 -16.44
N GLY A 102 11.81 -8.42 -16.61
CA GLY A 102 12.35 -9.07 -17.81
C GLY A 102 13.87 -9.24 -17.76
N PRO A 103 14.46 -9.81 -18.83
CA PRO A 103 15.88 -10.18 -18.85
C PRO A 103 16.83 -8.98 -18.97
N PHE A 104 16.36 -7.80 -19.37
CA PHE A 104 17.21 -6.63 -19.60
C PHE A 104 16.56 -5.37 -19.03
N ILE A 105 17.36 -4.61 -18.29
CA ILE A 105 17.08 -3.23 -17.88
C ILE A 105 18.23 -2.42 -18.45
N LEU A 106 17.93 -1.51 -19.38
CA LEU A 106 18.93 -0.56 -19.83
C LEU A 106 18.91 0.63 -18.86
N ALA A 107 20.07 1.21 -18.57
CA ALA A 107 20.22 2.38 -17.71
C ALA A 107 21.23 3.35 -18.35
N GLY A 108 21.07 4.64 -18.11
CA GLY A 108 21.98 5.67 -18.60
C GLY A 108 22.22 6.75 -17.55
N THR A 109 23.36 7.42 -17.63
CA THR A 109 23.73 8.56 -16.77
C THR A 109 23.92 9.80 -17.61
N ARG A 110 23.62 10.98 -17.06
CA ARG A 110 24.00 12.27 -17.63
C ARG A 110 24.61 13.19 -16.57
N PRO A 111 25.55 14.08 -16.94
CA PRO A 111 25.96 15.17 -16.06
C PRO A 111 24.75 16.03 -15.69
N ALA A 112 24.63 16.38 -14.41
CA ALA A 112 23.66 17.35 -13.94
C ALA A 112 24.25 18.77 -13.99
N GLU A 113 24.54 19.28 -15.18
CA GLU A 113 24.86 20.70 -15.34
C GLU A 113 23.55 21.48 -15.49
N LEU A 114 23.25 22.34 -14.50
CA LEU A 114 22.17 23.31 -14.56
C LEU A 114 22.61 24.48 -15.46
N SER A 115 22.49 24.30 -16.76
CA SER A 115 22.66 25.36 -17.75
C SER A 115 21.28 25.67 -18.35
N GLY A 116 20.54 26.59 -17.72
CA GLY A 116 19.18 26.98 -18.10
C GLY A 116 18.04 26.16 -17.47
N ASP A 117 16.84 26.20 -18.08
CA ASP A 117 15.60 25.50 -17.67
C ASP A 117 15.49 24.06 -18.23
N SER A 118 16.54 23.54 -18.88
CA SER A 118 16.52 22.25 -19.55
C SER A 118 17.77 21.42 -19.28
N TRP A 119 17.61 20.11 -19.24
CA TRP A 119 18.73 19.16 -19.22
C TRP A 119 19.41 19.14 -20.60
N ASP A 120 20.68 19.55 -20.69
CA ASP A 120 21.37 19.91 -21.94
C ASP A 120 21.64 18.78 -22.96
N HIS A 121 21.22 17.53 -22.70
CA HIS A 121 21.37 16.43 -23.65
C HIS A 121 20.22 15.42 -23.61
N PRO A 122 19.84 14.81 -24.76
CA PRO A 122 18.78 13.82 -24.81
C PRO A 122 19.14 12.64 -23.88
N PRO A 123 18.26 12.26 -22.95
CA PRO A 123 18.51 11.10 -22.11
C PRO A 123 18.63 9.85 -22.98
N TYR A 124 19.51 8.92 -22.59
CA TYR A 124 19.38 7.53 -23.04
C TYR A 124 18.11 6.98 -22.41
N GLN A 125 16.97 7.20 -23.08
CA GLN A 125 15.67 6.75 -22.62
C GLN A 125 15.58 5.24 -22.76
N VAL A 126 14.99 4.61 -21.75
CA VAL A 126 14.79 3.17 -21.75
C VAL A 126 13.31 2.91 -21.60
N LEU A 127 12.71 2.44 -22.69
CA LEU A 127 11.35 1.97 -22.69
C LEU A 127 11.32 0.56 -22.11
N ASN A 128 11.12 0.43 -20.79
CA ASN A 128 10.78 -0.86 -20.24
C ASN A 128 9.28 -1.10 -20.48
N VAL A 129 8.97 -1.84 -21.55
CA VAL A 129 7.60 -2.23 -21.85
C VAL A 129 7.21 -3.32 -20.85
N PHE A 130 6.56 -2.92 -19.76
CA PHE A 130 5.69 -3.84 -19.05
C PHE A 130 4.59 -4.23 -20.02
N ALA A 131 4.83 -5.29 -20.78
CA ALA A 131 3.78 -5.93 -21.54
C ALA A 131 2.77 -6.41 -20.49
N LEU A 132 1.74 -5.59 -20.27
CA LEU A 132 0.46 -5.99 -19.71
C LEU A 132 -0.15 -6.97 -20.72
N ALA A 133 0.51 -8.11 -20.93
CA ALA A 133 0.07 -9.13 -21.86
C ALA A 133 -1.30 -9.58 -21.38
N GLY A 134 -2.34 -9.22 -22.15
CA GLY A 134 -3.71 -9.64 -21.91
C GLY A 134 -4.55 -8.80 -20.95
N GLN A 135 -4.19 -7.55 -20.64
CA GLN A 135 -5.11 -6.66 -19.89
C GLN A 135 -5.96 -5.83 -20.86
N PRO A 136 -7.28 -6.04 -20.92
CA PRO A 136 -8.17 -5.16 -21.66
C PRO A 136 -8.32 -3.85 -20.89
N GLY A 137 -7.63 -2.81 -21.33
CA GLY A 137 -7.85 -1.47 -20.80
C GLY A 137 -6.62 -0.60 -20.87
N ILE A 138 -6.42 0.02 -22.03
CA ILE A 138 -5.70 1.30 -22.07
C ILE A 138 -6.47 2.25 -21.16
N ARG A 139 -5.93 2.53 -19.98
CA ARG A 139 -6.52 3.50 -19.06
C ARG A 139 -6.09 4.89 -19.52
N ARG A 140 -7.04 5.83 -19.53
CA ARG A 140 -6.75 7.25 -19.79
C ARG A 140 -5.63 7.78 -18.87
N THR A 141 -4.98 8.86 -19.30
CA THR A 141 -4.04 9.64 -18.47
C THR A 141 -4.57 9.83 -17.05
N ALA A 142 -3.71 9.59 -16.06
CA ALA A 142 -4.07 9.76 -14.66
C ALA A 142 -4.57 11.18 -14.42
N THR A 143 -5.71 11.29 -13.73
CA THR A 143 -6.23 12.61 -13.33
C THR A 143 -5.34 13.22 -12.25
N GLU A 144 -5.30 14.55 -12.15
CA GLU A 144 -4.58 15.26 -11.09
C GLU A 144 -4.96 14.75 -9.67
N ALA A 145 -6.23 14.37 -9.47
CA ALA A 145 -6.71 13.76 -8.23
C ALA A 145 -6.17 12.34 -8.00
N GLU A 146 -5.89 11.56 -9.06
CA GLU A 146 -5.18 10.28 -8.95
C GLU A 146 -3.70 10.50 -8.66
N ILE A 147 -3.05 11.47 -9.32
CA ILE A 147 -1.64 11.83 -9.06
C ILE A 147 -1.45 12.24 -7.59
N ARG A 148 -2.30 13.14 -7.07
CA ARG A 148 -2.28 13.53 -5.64
C ARG A 148 -2.46 12.34 -4.69
N ARG A 149 -3.36 11.41 -5.02
CA ARG A 149 -3.57 10.20 -4.21
C ARG A 149 -2.39 9.24 -4.30
N MET A 150 -1.73 9.15 -5.45
CA MET A 150 -0.50 8.35 -5.61
C MET A 150 0.63 8.94 -4.76
N SER A 151 0.86 10.25 -4.83
CA SER A 151 1.81 10.95 -3.95
C SER A 151 1.47 10.73 -2.48
N THR A 152 0.19 10.86 -2.08
CA THR A 152 -0.26 10.58 -0.70
C THR A 152 0.09 9.16 -0.26
N TYR A 153 -0.17 8.16 -1.11
CA TYR A 153 0.18 6.77 -0.81
C TYR A 153 1.70 6.56 -0.69
N LEU A 154 2.49 7.17 -1.57
CA LEU A 154 3.95 7.10 -1.50
C LEU A 154 4.48 7.69 -0.19
N HIS A 155 3.96 8.84 0.24
CA HIS A 155 4.28 9.42 1.55
C HIS A 155 3.85 8.51 2.70
N GLN A 156 2.66 7.91 2.63
CA GLN A 156 2.20 6.94 3.63
C GLN A 156 3.11 5.71 3.69
N LYS A 157 3.52 5.17 2.54
CA LYS A 157 4.42 4.02 2.45
C LYS A 157 5.80 4.33 3.02
N ALA A 158 6.39 5.46 2.64
CA ALA A 158 7.66 5.94 3.18
C ALA A 158 7.62 6.09 4.71
N ARG A 159 6.47 6.50 5.25
CA ARG A 159 6.23 6.63 6.70
C ARG A 159 5.73 5.36 7.37
N ARG A 160 5.75 4.20 6.70
CA ARG A 160 5.28 2.90 7.24
C ARG A 160 3.85 2.96 7.78
N TYR A 161 2.98 3.74 7.12
CA TYR A 161 1.62 3.97 7.58
C TYR A 161 0.88 2.64 7.75
N PRO A 162 0.22 2.37 8.89
CA PRO A 162 -0.07 0.99 9.28
C PRO A 162 -0.96 0.19 8.32
N ILE A 163 -1.88 0.85 7.61
CA ILE A 163 -2.83 0.18 6.71
C ILE A 163 -2.21 -0.27 5.38
N THR A 164 -1.03 0.25 4.99
CA THR A 164 -0.45 -0.01 3.66
C THR A 164 -0.22 -1.49 3.40
N ALA A 165 0.29 -2.23 4.39
CA ALA A 165 0.51 -3.67 4.29
C ALA A 165 -0.78 -4.46 4.01
N VAL A 166 -1.91 -4.04 4.60
CA VAL A 166 -3.22 -4.66 4.34
C VAL A 166 -3.65 -4.41 2.90
N LEU A 167 -3.47 -3.18 2.41
CA LEU A 167 -3.84 -2.79 1.05
C LEU A 167 -3.00 -3.53 0.00
N GLU A 168 -1.70 -3.67 0.24
CA GLU A 168 -0.80 -4.43 -0.62
C GLU A 168 -1.19 -5.90 -0.71
N LEU A 169 -1.40 -6.56 0.44
CA LEU A 169 -1.87 -7.96 0.47
C LEU A 169 -3.21 -8.14 -0.26
N GLN A 170 -4.12 -7.17 -0.16
CA GLN A 170 -5.38 -7.19 -0.91
C GLN A 170 -5.17 -7.07 -2.42
N ALA A 171 -4.31 -6.15 -2.86
CA ALA A 171 -4.01 -5.96 -4.28
C ALA A 171 -3.31 -7.19 -4.87
N ASP A 172 -2.37 -7.77 -4.12
CA ASP A 172 -1.69 -9.00 -4.50
C ASP A 172 -2.67 -10.18 -4.57
N GLY A 173 -3.58 -10.29 -3.60
CA GLY A 173 -4.64 -11.31 -3.58
C GLY A 173 -5.60 -11.19 -4.76
N GLU A 174 -5.92 -9.96 -5.17
CA GLU A 174 -6.76 -9.70 -6.35
C GLU A 174 -6.02 -10.06 -7.65
N ALA A 175 -4.73 -9.71 -7.75
CA ALA A 175 -3.91 -10.06 -8.90
C ALA A 175 -3.73 -11.58 -9.04
N ALA A 176 -3.56 -12.29 -7.92
CA ALA A 176 -3.51 -13.74 -7.89
C ALA A 176 -4.82 -14.37 -8.41
N LEU A 177 -5.96 -13.81 -8.00
CA LEU A 177 -7.29 -14.27 -8.41
C LEU A 177 -7.59 -14.01 -9.88
N GLU A 178 -7.49 -12.75 -10.30
CA GLU A 178 -8.01 -12.32 -11.59
C GLU A 178 -7.02 -12.50 -12.74
N ILE A 179 -5.71 -12.38 -12.48
CA ILE A 179 -4.68 -12.37 -13.52
C ILE A 179 -3.87 -13.66 -13.56
N ALA A 180 -3.49 -14.19 -12.40
CA ALA A 180 -2.69 -15.41 -12.35
C ALA A 180 -3.55 -16.69 -12.36
N GLY A 181 -4.83 -16.60 -11.97
CA GLY A 181 -5.65 -17.79 -11.71
C GLY A 181 -5.10 -18.65 -10.56
N ASP A 182 -4.27 -18.07 -9.69
CA ASP A 182 -3.69 -18.74 -8.53
C ASP A 182 -4.59 -18.55 -7.31
N PHE A 183 -5.64 -19.38 -7.26
CA PHE A 183 -6.65 -19.36 -6.21
C PHE A 183 -6.08 -19.71 -4.83
N ARG A 184 -4.99 -20.50 -4.77
CA ARG A 184 -4.31 -20.80 -3.49
C ARG A 184 -3.66 -19.55 -2.92
N SER A 185 -2.84 -18.88 -3.72
CA SER A 185 -2.18 -17.64 -3.31
C SER A 185 -3.19 -16.57 -2.96
N SER A 186 -4.27 -16.43 -3.73
CA SER A 186 -5.34 -15.48 -3.43
C SER A 186 -5.96 -15.71 -2.04
N VAL A 187 -6.35 -16.95 -1.72
CA VAL A 187 -6.89 -17.30 -0.38
C VAL A 187 -5.89 -17.00 0.72
N MET A 188 -4.61 -17.35 0.54
CA MET A 188 -3.57 -17.10 1.54
C MET A 188 -3.34 -15.60 1.77
N LEU A 189 -3.30 -14.81 0.69
CA LEU A 189 -3.08 -13.36 0.76
C LEU A 189 -4.25 -12.63 1.42
N TYR A 190 -5.50 -12.98 1.10
CA TYR A 190 -6.65 -12.39 1.80
C TYR A 190 -6.74 -12.83 3.26
N TYR A 191 -6.35 -14.07 3.59
CA TYR A 191 -6.28 -14.50 4.99
C TYR A 191 -5.24 -13.66 5.75
N SER A 192 -4.03 -13.52 5.21
CA SER A 192 -2.98 -12.68 5.81
C SER A 192 -3.42 -11.23 5.94
N ALA A 193 -4.07 -10.67 4.92
CA ALA A 193 -4.62 -9.31 4.98
C ALA A 193 -5.64 -9.16 6.13
N GLY A 194 -6.50 -10.16 6.34
CA GLY A 194 -7.48 -10.18 7.42
C GLY A 194 -6.83 -10.25 8.79
N GLU A 195 -5.81 -11.09 8.95
CA GLU A 195 -5.04 -11.22 10.19
C GLU A 195 -4.29 -9.93 10.54
N VAL A 196 -3.54 -9.36 9.58
CA VAL A 196 -2.82 -8.09 9.75
C VAL A 196 -3.80 -6.96 10.07
N PHE A 197 -4.95 -6.90 9.38
CA PHE A 197 -5.95 -5.86 9.63
C PHE A 197 -6.57 -5.96 11.03
N LEU A 198 -6.93 -7.18 11.47
CA LEU A 198 -7.45 -7.40 12.80
C LEU A 198 -6.39 -7.05 13.86
N ASP A 199 -5.17 -7.56 13.74
CA ASP A 199 -4.10 -7.25 14.68
C ASP A 199 -3.84 -5.74 14.77
N LEU A 200 -3.79 -5.06 13.63
CA LEU A 200 -3.68 -3.60 13.57
C LEU A 200 -4.85 -2.90 14.28
N ALA A 201 -6.08 -3.32 14.01
CA ALA A 201 -7.26 -2.74 14.65
C ALA A 201 -7.23 -2.90 16.18
N LEU A 202 -6.80 -4.06 16.68
CA LEU A 202 -6.66 -4.30 18.11
C LEU A 202 -5.51 -3.49 18.71
N MET A 203 -4.36 -3.42 18.04
CA MET A 203 -3.23 -2.58 18.45
C MET A 203 -3.64 -1.13 18.61
N LEU A 204 -4.35 -0.56 17.64
CA LEU A 204 -4.82 0.83 17.70
C LEU A 204 -5.76 1.08 18.88
N MET A 205 -6.71 0.16 19.14
CA MET A 205 -7.60 0.30 20.30
C MET A 205 -6.84 0.22 21.63
N LEU A 206 -5.87 -0.68 21.75
CA LEU A 206 -5.06 -0.81 22.98
C LEU A 206 -4.18 0.41 23.20
N TRP A 207 -3.57 0.93 22.14
CA TRP A 207 -2.79 2.16 22.17
C TRP A 207 -3.63 3.36 22.62
N GLU A 208 -4.81 3.53 22.02
CA GLU A 208 -5.72 4.63 22.38
C GLU A 208 -6.34 4.46 23.78
N GLU A 209 -6.40 3.23 24.30
CA GLU A 209 -6.73 2.92 25.69
C GLU A 209 -5.57 3.22 26.67
N GLY A 210 -4.41 3.68 26.18
CA GLY A 210 -3.24 4.01 26.98
C GLY A 210 -2.52 2.78 27.54
N LYS A 211 -2.68 1.61 26.93
CA LYS A 211 -2.01 0.39 27.39
C LYS A 211 -0.50 0.49 27.16
N ALA A 212 0.28 0.10 28.18
CA ALA A 212 1.72 -0.03 28.03
C ALA A 212 2.05 -1.13 27.01
N ALA A 213 3.13 -0.97 26.26
CA ALA A 213 3.50 -1.89 25.18
C ALA A 213 3.68 -3.35 25.67
N SER A 214 4.24 -3.53 26.87
CA SER A 214 4.40 -4.86 27.50
C SER A 214 3.06 -5.50 27.87
N GLU A 215 2.11 -4.73 28.40
CA GLU A 215 0.77 -5.23 28.72
C GLU A 215 0.00 -5.57 27.44
N ALA A 216 0.11 -4.72 26.42
CA ALA A 216 -0.52 -4.96 25.13
C ALA A 216 0.04 -6.22 24.45
N ALA A 217 1.35 -6.48 24.55
CA ALA A 217 1.97 -7.68 23.99
C ALA A 217 1.30 -8.99 24.51
N LEU A 218 1.00 -9.08 25.80
CA LEU A 218 0.32 -10.24 26.40
C LEU A 218 -1.07 -10.49 25.81
N VAL A 219 -1.74 -9.45 25.31
CA VAL A 219 -3.04 -9.59 24.63
C VAL A 219 -2.89 -10.37 23.31
N PHE A 220 -1.69 -10.41 22.71
CA PHE A 220 -1.40 -11.09 21.44
C PHE A 220 -0.90 -12.54 21.60
N ASP A 221 -0.68 -13.03 22.82
CA ASP A 221 -0.27 -14.42 23.07
C ASP A 221 -1.32 -15.45 22.63
N PRO A 222 -2.63 -15.23 22.87
CA PRO A 222 -3.64 -16.17 22.41
C PRO A 222 -3.79 -16.19 20.88
N PRO A 223 -4.23 -17.32 20.29
CA PRO A 223 -4.52 -17.40 18.87
C PRO A 223 -5.53 -16.33 18.41
N LEU A 224 -5.42 -15.87 17.16
CA LEU A 224 -6.26 -14.80 16.59
C LEU A 224 -7.75 -14.98 16.87
N LEU A 225 -8.32 -16.17 16.65
CA LEU A 225 -9.75 -16.42 16.88
C LEU A 225 -10.17 -16.27 18.35
N VAL A 226 -9.27 -16.56 19.29
CA VAL A 226 -9.53 -16.32 20.72
C VAL A 226 -9.61 -14.82 20.96
N ARG A 227 -8.64 -14.06 20.44
CA ARG A 227 -8.59 -12.60 20.56
C ARG A 227 -9.80 -11.92 19.92
N VAL A 228 -10.21 -12.35 18.74
CA VAL A 228 -11.43 -11.86 18.06
C VAL A 228 -12.66 -12.00 18.95
N ARG A 229 -12.77 -13.11 19.70
CA ARG A 229 -13.90 -13.37 20.60
C ARG A 229 -13.83 -12.56 21.90
N THR A 230 -12.64 -12.42 22.49
CA THR A 230 -12.48 -11.82 23.83
C THR A 230 -12.28 -10.31 23.78
N GLU A 231 -11.52 -9.80 22.81
CA GLU A 231 -11.04 -8.42 22.84
C GLU A 231 -11.92 -7.43 22.07
N TYR A 232 -12.62 -7.88 21.03
CA TYR A 232 -13.33 -6.97 20.12
C TYR A 232 -14.73 -6.64 20.61
N HIS A 233 -15.44 -7.61 21.19
CA HIS A 233 -16.80 -7.40 21.67
C HIS A 233 -16.86 -6.33 22.76
N THR A 234 -15.93 -6.36 23.72
CA THR A 234 -15.87 -5.41 24.85
C THR A 234 -15.51 -3.98 24.42
N ARG A 235 -14.81 -3.84 23.30
CA ARG A 235 -14.34 -2.55 22.75
C ARG A 235 -15.30 -1.97 21.73
N LEU A 236 -15.53 -2.72 20.66
CA LEU A 236 -16.30 -2.30 19.50
C LEU A 236 -17.80 -2.64 19.60
N GLY A 237 -18.19 -3.54 20.51
CA GLY A 237 -19.54 -4.07 20.59
C GLY A 237 -19.92 -4.88 19.35
N GLY A 238 -21.18 -5.31 19.25
CA GLY A 238 -21.66 -6.10 18.13
C GLY A 238 -21.38 -7.61 18.25
N ASN A 239 -21.74 -8.35 17.21
CA ASN A 239 -21.63 -9.81 17.21
C ASN A 239 -20.30 -10.27 16.60
N TRP A 240 -19.42 -10.80 17.45
CA TRP A 240 -18.12 -11.38 17.10
C TRP A 240 -18.11 -12.90 17.21
N GLN A 241 -19.28 -13.51 17.34
CA GLN A 241 -19.39 -14.96 17.42
C GLN A 241 -18.98 -15.57 16.07
N PRO A 242 -18.15 -16.62 16.10
CA PRO A 242 -17.66 -17.28 14.89
C PRO A 242 -18.67 -18.29 14.32
N GLN A 243 -19.94 -18.20 14.72
CA GLN A 243 -21.08 -18.97 14.23
C GLN A 243 -22.22 -18.00 13.86
N GLY A 244 -23.11 -18.44 12.97
CA GLY A 244 -24.26 -17.67 12.53
C GLY A 244 -23.98 -16.82 11.28
N ARG A 245 -24.59 -15.63 11.22
CA ARG A 245 -24.61 -14.76 10.02
C ARG A 245 -23.84 -13.45 10.22
N SER A 246 -22.88 -13.42 11.14
CA SER A 246 -22.03 -12.25 11.36
C SER A 246 -20.90 -12.19 10.31
N ALA A 247 -20.32 -11.01 10.09
CA ALA A 247 -19.14 -10.88 9.22
C ALA A 247 -17.97 -11.76 9.69
N VAL A 248 -17.83 -11.97 11.00
CA VAL A 248 -16.82 -12.86 11.59
C VAL A 248 -17.13 -14.33 11.30
N ALA A 249 -18.40 -14.73 11.35
CA ALA A 249 -18.82 -16.08 11.02
C ALA A 249 -18.57 -16.39 9.53
N GLU A 250 -18.89 -15.45 8.63
CA GLU A 250 -18.60 -15.57 7.20
C GLU A 250 -17.10 -15.61 6.92
N TRP A 251 -16.32 -14.71 7.53
CA TRP A 251 -14.86 -14.72 7.44
C TRP A 251 -14.27 -16.06 7.91
N ARG A 252 -14.75 -16.62 9.02
CA ARG A 252 -14.28 -17.91 9.50
C ARG A 252 -14.62 -19.04 8.52
N ALA A 253 -15.87 -19.10 8.07
CA ALA A 253 -16.36 -20.18 7.22
C ALA A 253 -15.69 -20.16 5.83
N ASN A 254 -15.61 -18.99 5.21
CA ASN A 254 -15.19 -18.87 3.81
C ASN A 254 -13.69 -18.60 3.66
N LEU A 255 -13.01 -18.04 4.67
CA LEU A 255 -11.59 -17.70 4.57
C LEU A 255 -10.71 -18.49 5.53
N VAL A 256 -11.00 -18.47 6.84
CA VAL A 256 -10.13 -19.17 7.83
C VAL A 256 -10.11 -20.68 7.60
N GLN A 257 -11.28 -21.30 7.40
CA GLN A 257 -11.35 -22.73 7.10
C GLN A 257 -10.75 -23.06 5.73
N MET A 258 -10.94 -22.20 4.74
CA MET A 258 -10.36 -22.40 3.40
C MET A 258 -8.83 -22.35 3.46
N ARG A 259 -8.25 -21.36 4.16
CA ARG A 259 -6.81 -21.28 4.41
C ARG A 259 -6.29 -22.54 5.11
N HIS A 260 -7.02 -23.05 6.11
CA HIS A 260 -6.62 -24.29 6.78
C HIS A 260 -6.58 -25.48 5.81
N GLN A 261 -7.58 -25.62 4.93
CA GLN A 261 -7.62 -26.67 3.91
C GLN A 261 -6.52 -26.52 2.86
N VAL A 262 -6.25 -25.29 2.40
CA VAL A 262 -5.16 -25.01 1.44
C VAL A 262 -3.81 -25.33 2.06
N ALA A 263 -3.53 -24.80 3.24
CA ALA A 263 -2.21 -24.89 3.87
C ALA A 263 -1.89 -26.31 4.40
N HIS A 264 -2.89 -27.01 4.98
CA HIS A 264 -2.64 -28.27 5.68
C HIS A 264 -3.15 -29.50 4.92
N ALA A 265 -4.19 -29.37 4.10
CA ALA A 265 -4.73 -30.48 3.29
C ALA A 265 -4.31 -30.40 1.81
N GLY A 266 -3.54 -29.39 1.42
CA GLY A 266 -3.07 -29.21 0.03
C GLY A 266 -4.17 -28.89 -0.97
N LYS A 267 -5.36 -28.48 -0.50
CA LYS A 267 -6.53 -28.24 -1.35
C LYS A 267 -6.20 -27.25 -2.49
N SER A 268 -6.70 -27.54 -3.69
CA SER A 268 -6.82 -26.57 -4.80
C SER A 268 -8.21 -25.91 -4.70
N PRO A 269 -8.35 -24.65 -4.27
CA PRO A 269 -9.65 -23.98 -4.29
C PRO A 269 -10.13 -23.80 -5.73
N THR A 270 -11.45 -23.80 -5.91
CA THR A 270 -12.10 -23.30 -7.12
C THR A 270 -12.07 -21.77 -7.18
N ARG A 271 -12.41 -21.18 -8.33
CA ARG A 271 -12.55 -19.72 -8.47
C ARG A 271 -13.61 -19.19 -7.51
N GLU A 272 -14.77 -19.85 -7.47
CA GLU A 272 -15.91 -19.46 -6.63
C GLU A 272 -15.54 -19.49 -5.14
N GLU A 273 -14.75 -20.48 -4.71
CA GLU A 273 -14.24 -20.56 -3.34
C GLU A 273 -13.26 -19.42 -3.00
N ALA A 274 -12.37 -19.06 -3.93
CA ALA A 274 -11.45 -17.94 -3.75
C ALA A 274 -12.18 -16.57 -3.76
N GLU A 275 -13.18 -16.41 -4.62
CA GLU A 275 -14.05 -15.23 -4.64
C GLU A 275 -14.85 -15.09 -3.34
N ALA A 276 -15.41 -16.19 -2.82
CA ALA A 276 -16.08 -16.21 -1.53
C ALA A 276 -15.13 -15.83 -0.37
N ALA A 277 -13.87 -16.27 -0.45
CA ALA A 277 -12.84 -15.93 0.52
C ALA A 277 -12.47 -14.43 0.48
N ARG A 278 -12.29 -13.85 -0.72
CA ARG A 278 -12.12 -12.40 -0.95
C ARG A 278 -13.28 -11.60 -0.38
N ASP A 279 -14.51 -11.99 -0.70
CA ASP A 279 -15.69 -11.24 -0.34
C ASP A 279 -15.93 -11.29 1.18
N ALA A 280 -15.64 -12.44 1.82
CA ALA A 280 -15.67 -12.56 3.26
C ALA A 280 -14.63 -11.64 3.95
N HIS A 281 -13.43 -11.49 3.38
CA HIS A 281 -12.44 -10.51 3.85
C HIS A 281 -12.94 -9.06 3.72
N ARG A 282 -13.52 -8.69 2.58
CA ARG A 282 -14.09 -7.35 2.36
C ARG A 282 -15.18 -7.04 3.38
N ARG A 283 -16.11 -7.98 3.60
CA ARG A 283 -17.19 -7.85 4.60
C ARG A 283 -16.66 -7.74 6.02
N LEU A 284 -15.57 -8.43 6.36
CA LEU A 284 -14.90 -8.29 7.65
C LEU A 284 -14.40 -6.85 7.84
N ILE A 285 -13.60 -6.32 6.91
CA ILE A 285 -13.06 -4.95 6.99
C ILE A 285 -14.19 -3.91 7.07
N GLU A 286 -15.21 -4.06 6.24
CA GLU A 286 -16.38 -3.19 6.26
C GLU A 286 -17.12 -3.24 7.60
N GLY A 287 -17.30 -4.44 8.15
CA GLY A 287 -17.90 -4.66 9.46
C GLY A 287 -17.11 -3.96 10.56
N VAL A 288 -15.79 -4.15 10.61
CA VAL A 288 -14.92 -3.51 11.61
C VAL A 288 -14.93 -1.98 11.46
N GLY A 289 -14.79 -1.46 10.24
CA GLY A 289 -14.85 -0.02 9.98
C GLY A 289 -16.19 0.60 10.40
N THR A 290 -17.30 -0.11 10.17
CA THR A 290 -18.63 0.31 10.64
C THR A 290 -18.70 0.40 12.17
N ARG A 291 -18.04 -0.53 12.88
CA ARG A 291 -17.99 -0.52 14.34
C ARG A 291 -17.13 0.61 14.88
N PHE A 292 -15.97 0.90 14.27
CA PHE A 292 -15.17 2.07 14.63
C PHE A 292 -15.96 3.36 14.44
N ALA A 293 -16.68 3.52 13.33
CA ALA A 293 -17.52 4.69 13.12
C ALA A 293 -18.60 4.83 14.22
N ALA A 294 -19.20 3.72 14.67
CA ALA A 294 -20.15 3.72 15.79
C ALA A 294 -19.50 4.00 17.15
N LYS A 295 -18.18 3.78 17.28
CA LYS A 295 -17.39 3.99 18.50
C LYS A 295 -16.42 5.18 18.39
N VAL A 296 -16.66 6.09 17.44
CA VAL A 296 -15.77 7.22 17.17
C VAL A 296 -15.49 8.11 18.37
N ARG A 297 -16.43 8.22 19.33
CA ARG A 297 -16.21 8.98 20.57
C ARG A 297 -15.23 8.30 21.53
N ARG A 298 -15.08 6.98 21.44
CA ARG A 298 -14.17 6.20 22.27
C ARG A 298 -12.83 5.98 21.57
N TYR A 299 -12.84 5.82 20.25
CA TYR A 299 -11.66 5.53 19.45
C TYR A 299 -11.50 6.48 18.25
N PRO A 300 -11.42 7.82 18.45
CA PRO A 300 -11.25 8.77 17.35
C PRO A 300 -9.94 8.57 16.58
N ARG A 301 -8.81 8.35 17.25
CA ARG A 301 -7.50 8.18 16.60
C ARG A 301 -7.41 6.86 15.84
N SER A 302 -7.95 5.78 16.41
CA SER A 302 -8.02 4.49 15.73
C SER A 302 -8.87 4.57 14.46
N LEU A 303 -9.99 5.29 14.50
CA LEU A 303 -10.83 5.50 13.32
C LEU A 303 -10.05 6.24 12.23
N SER A 304 -9.38 7.33 12.56
CA SER A 304 -8.68 8.17 11.58
C SER A 304 -7.49 7.47 10.94
N LEU A 305 -6.81 6.58 11.68
CA LEU A 305 -5.71 5.76 11.16
C LEU A 305 -6.16 4.56 10.30
N LEU A 306 -7.40 4.07 10.45
CA LEU A 306 -7.90 2.88 9.75
C LEU A 306 -8.87 3.16 8.60
N VAL A 307 -9.64 4.24 8.71
CA VAL A 307 -10.80 4.45 7.83
C VAL A 307 -10.69 5.79 7.14
N ALA A 308 -10.47 5.75 5.83
CA ALA A 308 -10.46 6.93 4.97
C ALA A 308 -11.84 7.62 4.95
N ARG A 309 -11.84 8.93 4.73
CA ARG A 309 -13.06 9.76 4.68
C ARG A 309 -14.05 9.26 3.63
N GLU A 310 -13.56 8.93 2.45
CA GLU A 310 -14.35 8.42 1.33
C GLU A 310 -15.03 7.08 1.67
N ALA A 311 -14.42 6.28 2.55
CA ALA A 311 -15.04 5.04 3.03
C ALA A 311 -16.20 5.33 4.00
N LEU A 312 -16.12 6.38 4.82
CA LEU A 312 -17.23 6.79 5.68
C LEU A 312 -18.37 7.42 4.87
N GLU A 313 -18.05 8.23 3.87
CA GLU A 313 -19.02 8.86 2.96
C GLU A 313 -19.83 7.83 2.19
N ARG A 314 -19.16 6.89 1.51
CA ARG A 314 -19.83 5.81 0.77
C ARG A 314 -20.76 4.97 1.64
N ARG A 315 -20.53 4.94 2.95
CA ARG A 315 -21.32 4.17 3.92
C ARG A 315 -22.41 5.00 4.60
N GLY A 316 -22.53 6.30 4.31
CA GLY A 316 -23.44 7.19 5.01
C GLY A 316 -23.13 7.30 6.51
N ARG A 317 -21.84 7.18 6.88
CA ARG A 317 -21.36 7.17 8.29
C ARG A 317 -20.53 8.39 8.65
N VAL A 318 -20.56 9.43 7.82
CA VAL A 318 -19.97 10.72 8.18
C VAL A 318 -20.81 11.35 9.27
N SER A 319 -20.20 11.52 10.43
CA SER A 319 -20.75 12.27 11.55
C SER A 319 -19.77 13.37 11.91
N ARG A 320 -20.24 14.43 12.58
CA ARG A 320 -19.35 15.51 13.04
C ARG A 320 -18.16 14.98 13.85
N ALA A 321 -18.41 14.01 14.73
CA ALA A 321 -17.34 13.37 15.52
C ALA A 321 -16.33 12.60 14.65
N ALA A 322 -16.77 12.00 13.54
CA ALA A 322 -15.87 11.32 12.60
C ALA A 322 -15.06 12.30 11.75
N ASP A 323 -15.67 13.40 11.30
CA ASP A 323 -14.93 14.47 10.63
C ASP A 323 -13.90 15.13 11.57
N ASP A 324 -14.27 15.37 12.82
CA ASP A 324 -13.36 15.94 13.82
C ASP A 324 -12.19 14.98 14.12
N ALA A 325 -12.46 13.67 14.22
CA ALA A 325 -11.42 12.65 14.40
C ALA A 325 -10.45 12.59 13.21
N LEU A 326 -10.95 12.69 11.98
CA LEU A 326 -10.12 12.71 10.77
C LEU A 326 -9.22 13.95 10.71
N LYS A 327 -9.72 15.11 11.14
CA LYS A 327 -8.92 16.36 11.21
C LYS A 327 -7.83 16.33 12.28
N GLN A 328 -7.98 15.49 13.30
CA GLN A 328 -6.99 15.31 14.37
C GLN A 328 -5.86 14.35 13.99
N LEU A 329 -5.93 13.72 12.82
CA LEU A 329 -4.83 12.89 12.34
C LEU A 329 -3.66 13.77 11.92
N THR A 330 -2.61 13.78 12.73
CA THR A 330 -1.35 14.46 12.42
C THR A 330 -0.23 13.43 12.21
N THR A 331 0.93 13.91 11.73
CA THR A 331 2.11 13.06 11.56
C THR A 331 2.61 12.54 12.90
N GLU A 332 2.56 13.38 13.94
CA GLU A 332 3.01 13.06 15.30
C GLU A 332 2.18 11.92 15.89
N VAL A 333 0.84 12.02 15.78
CA VAL A 333 -0.09 10.97 16.23
C VAL A 333 0.20 9.62 15.58
N MET A 334 0.57 9.64 14.29
CA MET A 334 0.92 8.42 13.56
C MET A 334 2.27 7.86 14.01
N LEU A 335 3.30 8.71 14.19
CA LEU A 335 4.62 8.29 14.68
C LEU A 335 4.55 7.75 16.11
N GLU A 336 3.80 8.39 17.01
CA GLU A 336 3.54 7.89 18.36
C GLU A 336 2.97 6.47 18.36
N PHE A 337 2.02 6.19 17.46
CA PHE A 337 1.49 4.85 17.31
C PHE A 337 2.52 3.86 16.76
N LEU A 338 3.34 4.27 15.78
CA LEU A 338 4.36 3.39 15.21
C LEU A 338 5.44 3.01 16.22
N ASP A 339 5.92 3.95 17.01
CA ASP A 339 6.90 3.70 18.07
C ASP A 339 6.34 2.76 19.12
N TRP A 340 5.09 3.00 19.54
CA TRP A 340 4.40 2.12 20.47
C TRP A 340 4.20 0.72 19.89
N ARG A 341 3.79 0.61 18.62
CA ARG A 341 3.57 -0.67 17.93
C ARG A 341 4.87 -1.46 17.84
N ASP A 342 5.96 -0.81 17.46
CA ASP A 342 7.27 -1.45 17.32
C ASP A 342 7.75 -1.93 18.71
N ALA A 343 7.48 -1.19 19.79
CA ALA A 343 7.72 -1.64 21.17
C ALA A 343 6.88 -2.86 21.57
N VAL A 344 5.60 -2.93 21.16
CA VAL A 344 4.74 -4.12 21.38
C VAL A 344 5.31 -5.34 20.67
N LEU A 345 5.74 -5.18 19.41
CA LEU A 345 6.31 -6.26 18.62
C LEU A 345 7.63 -6.79 19.23
N ILE A 346 8.48 -5.89 19.73
CA ILE A 346 9.71 -6.26 20.45
C ILE A 346 9.41 -6.98 21.77
N ALA A 347 8.38 -6.55 22.51
CA ALA A 347 7.97 -7.22 23.74
C ALA A 347 7.45 -8.64 23.46
N ARG A 348 6.63 -8.80 22.41
CA ARG A 348 6.07 -10.08 21.97
C ARG A 348 7.13 -11.06 21.48
N SER A 349 8.25 -10.60 20.92
CA SER A 349 9.33 -11.50 20.50
C SER A 349 10.17 -12.04 21.66
N LYS A 350 10.00 -11.48 22.87
CA LYS A 350 10.75 -11.86 24.08
C LYS A 350 9.96 -12.77 25.03
N SER A 351 8.64 -12.76 24.92
CA SER A 351 7.70 -13.70 25.56
C SER A 351 7.62 -15.01 24.79
#